data_AF-A0A845QZB1-F1
#
_entry.id   AF-A0A845QZB1-F1
#
_cell.length_a   1.000
_cell.length_b   1.000
_cell.length_c   1.000
_cell.angle_alpha   90.00
_cell.angle_beta   90.00
_cell.angle_gamma   90.00
#
_symmetry.space_group_name_H-M   'P 1'
#
loop_
_entity.id
_entity.type
_entity.pdbx_description
1 polymer ?
#
loop_
_entity_poly.entity_id
_entity_poly.type
_entity_poly.pdbx_seq_one_letter_code
_entity_poly.pdbx_strand_id
1 'polypeptide(L)' 'MNKKYVVITDKEFSEPMSRHSAINIVKDYDRKGISSHIVSEEEASRIGSPENFNDPKWE' A
#
# COMPACT_ATOMS: atom_id res chain seq x y z
N MET A 1 18.37 8.78 4.10
CA MET A 1 17.20 9.07 3.24
C MET A 1 15.94 8.55 3.91
N ASN A 2 15.03 9.43 4.32
CA ASN A 2 13.75 9.05 4.94
C ASN A 2 12.74 8.69 3.85
N LYS A 3 12.82 7.46 3.32
CA LYS A 3 11.82 6.96 2.37
C LYS A 3 10.52 6.67 3.10
N LYS A 4 9.41 7.25 2.63
CA LYS A 4 8.06 6.96 3.13
C LYS A 4 7.35 5.98 2.20
N TYR A 5 6.41 5.26 2.79
CA TYR A 5 5.64 4.21 2.15
C TYR A 5 4.16 4.42 2.42
N VAL A 6 3.34 4.02 1.46
CA VAL A 6 1.89 4.08 1.53
C VAL A 6 1.36 2.66 1.36
N VAL A 7 0.33 2.32 2.12
CA VAL A 7 -0.41 1.07 1.96
C VAL A 7 -1.63 1.34 1.11
N ILE A 8 -1.77 0.59 0.03
CA ILE A 8 -2.91 0.61 -0.88
C ILE A 8 -3.80 -0.57 -0.52
N THR A 9 -5.10 -0.33 -0.43
CA THR A 9 -6.14 -1.37 -0.43
C THR A 9 -7.06 -1.13 -1.63
N ASP A 10 -8.00 -2.02 -1.89
CA ASP A 10 -8.98 -1.88 -2.99
C ASP A 10 -9.81 -0.58 -2.93
N LYS A 11 -9.83 0.11 -1.78
CA LYS A 11 -10.71 1.27 -1.53
C LYS A 11 -9.98 2.54 -1.13
N GLU A 12 -8.82 2.42 -0.49
CA GLU A 12 -8.17 3.57 0.14
C GLU A 12 -6.64 3.48 0.15
N PHE A 13 -6.02 4.66 0.23
CA PHE A 13 -4.61 4.83 0.54
C PHE A 13 -4.43 5.22 2.00
N SER A 14 -3.44 4.63 2.65
CA SER A 14 -2.99 5.10 3.94
C SER A 14 -2.18 6.39 3.83
N GLU A 15 -1.97 7.07 4.94
CA GLU A 15 -0.99 8.16 5.00
C GLU A 15 0.45 7.66 4.79
N PRO A 16 1.37 8.48 4.25
CA PRO A 16 2.78 8.13 4.10
C PRO A 16 3.47 7.89 5.45
N MET A 17 4.07 6.71 5.60
CA MET A 17 4.66 6.27 6.87
C MET A 17 6.00 5.56 6.70
N SER A 18 6.61 5.15 7.82
CA SER A 18 7.85 4.38 7.79
C SER A 18 7.62 2.97 7.23
N ARG A 19 8.67 2.35 6.68
CA ARG A 19 8.61 0.95 6.20
C ARG A 19 8.10 0.00 7.26
N HIS A 20 8.54 0.17 8.51
CA HIS A 20 8.17 -0.71 9.61
C HIS A 20 6.67 -0.59 9.94
N SER A 21 6.15 0.64 9.96
CA SER A 21 4.73 0.92 10.15
C SER A 21 3.89 0.29 9.03
N ALA A 22 4.30 0.47 7.76
CA ALA A 22 3.58 -0.09 6.61
C ALA A 22 3.50 -1.61 6.66
N ILE A 23 4.60 -2.29 7.04
CA ILE A 23 4.63 -3.75 7.22
C ILE A 23 3.65 -4.20 8.29
N ASN A 24 3.58 -3.49 9.41
CA ASN A 24 2.67 -3.86 10.50
C ASN A 24 1.20 -3.71 10.08
N ILE A 25 0.87 -2.68 9.30
CA ILE A 25 -0.48 -2.47 8.77
C ILE A 25 -0.85 -3.57 7.78
N VAL A 26 0.01 -3.89 6.81
CA VAL A 26 -0.29 -4.95 5.83
C VAL A 26 -0.49 -6.30 6.52
N LYS A 27 0.30 -6.62 7.55
CA LYS A 27 0.08 -7.82 8.37
C LYS A 27 -1.26 -7.79 9.12
N ASP A 28 -1.69 -6.61 9.57
CA ASP A 28 -2.99 -6.46 10.22
C ASP A 28 -4.15 -6.66 9.25
N TYR A 29 -4.03 -6.11 8.04
CA TYR A 29 -5.00 -6.28 6.95
C TYR A 29 -5.06 -7.72 6.45
N ASP A 30 -3.92 -8.39 6.28
CA ASP A 30 -3.86 -9.81 5.92
C ASP A 30 -4.60 -10.70 6.94
N ARG A 31 -4.38 -10.46 8.24
CA ARG A 31 -5.13 -11.15 9.32
C ARG A 31 -6.64 -10.90 9.28
N LYS A 32 -7.08 -9.79 8.68
CA LYS A 32 -8.49 -9.43 8.49
C LYS A 32 -9.05 -9.88 7.14
N GLY A 33 -8.24 -10.55 6.31
CA GLY A 33 -8.61 -10.97 4.95
C GLY A 33 -8.72 -9.80 3.96
N ILE A 34 -8.06 -8.67 4.24
CA ILE A 34 -8.05 -7.49 3.38
C ILE A 34 -6.80 -7.52 2.51
N SER A 35 -6.97 -7.51 1.19
CA SER A 35 -5.88 -7.39 0.24
C SER A 35 -5.24 -6.00 0.36
N SER A 36 -3.91 -5.96 0.51
CA SER A 36 -3.20 -4.69 0.65
C SER A 36 -1.76 -4.77 0.16
N HIS A 37 -1.26 -3.65 -0.37
CA HIS A 37 0.04 -3.56 -1.01
C HIS A 37 0.85 -2.38 -0.45
N ILE A 38 2.15 -2.58 -0.23
CA ILE A 38 3.06 -1.50 0.17
C ILE A 38 3.70 -0.92 -1.07
N VAL A 39 3.56 0.38 -1.28
CA VAL A 39 4.26 1.13 -2.32
C VAL A 39 5.05 2.28 -1.73
N SER A 40 6.01 2.81 -2.47
CA SER A 40 6.68 4.06 -2.11
C SER A 40 5.74 5.26 -2.28
N GLU A 41 5.97 6.34 -1.55
CA GLU A 41 5.20 7.60 -1.70
C GLU A 41 5.19 8.13 -3.14
N GLU A 42 6.32 8.06 -3.84
CA GLU A 42 6.43 8.47 -5.25
C GLU A 42 5.50 7.65 -6.16
N GLU A 43 5.47 6.33 -5.94
CA GLU A 43 4.61 5.41 -6.69
C GLU A 43 3.12 5.62 -6.36
N ALA A 44 2.79 5.84 -5.08
CA ALA A 44 1.42 6.18 -4.67
C ALA A 44 0.93 7.46 -5.37
N SER A 45 1.81 8.47 -5.47
CA SER A 45 1.51 9.71 -6.20
C SER A 45 1.33 9.49 -7.70
N ARG A 46 2.05 8.54 -8.31
CA ARG A 46 1.91 8.17 -9.74
C ARG A 46 0.59 7.45 -10.01
N ILE A 47 0.18 6.57 -9.10
CA ILE A 47 -1.08 5.82 -9.19
C ILE A 47 -2.27 6.77 -9.01
N GLY A 48 -2.20 7.67 -8.03
CA GLY A 48 -3.18 8.74 -7.79
C GLY A 48 -4.54 8.28 -7.24
N SER A 49 -4.99 7.06 -7.52
CA SER A 49 -6.22 6.46 -7.00
C SER A 49 -6.10 4.92 -6.97
N PRO A 50 -6.66 4.23 -5.97
CA PRO A 50 -6.53 2.77 -5.86
C PRO A 50 -6.98 2.01 -7.10
N GLU A 51 -7.96 2.53 -7.84
CA GLU A 51 -8.46 1.97 -9.11
C GLU A 51 -7.40 1.89 -10.23
N ASN A 52 -6.37 2.73 -10.18
CA ASN A 52 -5.25 2.72 -11.13
C ASN A 52 -4.12 1.78 -10.71
N PHE A 53 -4.23 1.13 -9.54
CA PHE A 53 -3.25 0.15 -9.12
C PHE A 53 -3.45 -1.14 -9.93
N ASN A 54 -2.45 -1.49 -10.74
CA ASN A 54 -2.45 -2.75 -11.46
C ASN A 54 -2.12 -3.86 -10.48
N ASP A 55 -3.14 -4.50 -9.93
CA ASP A 55 -2.95 -5.69 -9.11
C ASP A 55 -2.16 -6.74 -9.89
N PRO A 56 -1.00 -7.20 -9.38
CA PRO A 56 -0.23 -8.23 -10.04
C PRO A 56 -1.05 -9.52 -10.06
N LYS A 57 -1.47 -9.93 -11.26
CA LYS A 57 -2.12 -11.21 -11.50
C LYS A 57 -1.04 -12.27 -11.66
N TRP A 58 -1.02 -13.26 -10.77
CA TRP A 58 -0.20 -14.45 -10.91
C TRP A 58 -1.09 -15.52 -11.55
N GLU A 59 -0.88 -15.79 -12.84
CA GLU A 59 -1.43 -16.98 -13.52
C GLU A 59 -0.65 -18.24 -13.16
#